data_AF-Q175S6-F1
#
_entry.id   AF-Q175S6-F1
#
_cell.length_a   1.000
_cell.length_b   1.000
_cell.length_c   1.000
_cell.angle_alpha   90.00
_cell.angle_beta   90.00
_cell.angle_gamma   90.00
#
_symmetry.space_group_name_H-M   'P 1'
#
loop_
_entity.id
_entity.type
_entity.pdbx_description
1 polymer ?
#
loop_
_entity_poly.entity_id
_entity_poly.type
_entity_poly.pdbx_seq_one_letter_code
_entity_poly.pdbx_strand_id
1 'polypeptide(L)'
;MVGTILSMLGHQLDDKLLKEIIDEVDADGSGELEFEEFVTLAARFLVEEDAEAMQQELKEAFRLYDKEGNGYITTQVLREILKELDDNLTNDDLDMMIEEIDSDGSGTVDFDEFMEVMTGGDD
;
A
#
# COMPACT_ATOMS: atom_id res chain seq x y z
N MET A 1 2.87 -9.74 27.65
CA MET A 1 4.24 -9.62 27.10
C MET A 1 4.24 -9.35 25.60
N VAL A 2 3.20 -9.77 24.86
CA VAL A 2 3.04 -9.54 23.41
C VAL A 2 2.93 -8.06 23.03
N GLY A 3 2.19 -7.25 23.80
CA GLY A 3 2.07 -5.81 23.54
C GLY A 3 3.40 -5.06 23.53
N THR A 4 4.42 -5.56 24.23
CA THR A 4 5.78 -4.99 24.21
C THR A 4 6.52 -5.31 22.92
N ILE A 5 6.27 -6.49 22.32
CA ILE A 5 6.88 -6.91 21.05
C ILE A 5 6.22 -6.17 19.89
N LEU A 6 4.89 -6.08 19.88
CA LEU A 6 4.12 -5.31 18.90
C LEU A 6 4.44 -3.81 18.97
N SER A 7 4.63 -3.28 20.19
CA SER A 7 5.10 -1.90 20.37
C SER A 7 6.57 -1.71 19.93
N MET A 8 7.41 -2.75 19.96
CA MET A 8 8.78 -2.71 19.40
C MET A 8 8.80 -2.82 17.87
N LEU A 9 7.79 -3.45 17.27
CA LEU A 9 7.61 -3.52 15.81
C LEU A 9 7.14 -2.19 15.21
N GLY A 10 6.83 -1.18 16.03
CA GLY A 10 6.46 0.17 15.57
C GLY A 10 4.98 0.50 15.71
N HIS A 11 4.16 -0.47 16.13
CA HIS A 11 2.71 -0.32 16.25
C HIS A 11 2.29 0.24 17.62
N GLN A 12 1.68 1.43 17.64
CA GLN A 12 0.85 1.89 18.77
C GLN A 12 -0.55 1.27 18.64
N LEU A 13 -0.67 -0.02 18.91
CA LEU A 13 -1.97 -0.67 19.00
C LEU A 13 -2.61 -0.32 20.35
N ASP A 14 -3.84 0.19 20.34
CA ASP A 14 -4.65 0.38 21.54
C ASP A 14 -4.85 -0.96 22.25
N ASP A 15 -4.72 -0.99 23.59
CA ASP A 15 -4.91 -2.19 24.42
C ASP A 15 -6.23 -2.92 24.14
N LYS A 16 -7.25 -2.19 23.69
CA LYS A 16 -8.55 -2.74 23.35
C LYS A 16 -8.51 -3.57 22.07
N LEU A 17 -7.88 -3.03 21.01
CA LEU A 17 -7.75 -3.73 19.73
C LEU A 17 -6.81 -4.91 19.88
N LEU A 18 -5.72 -4.73 20.63
CA LEU A 18 -4.79 -5.81 20.97
C LEU A 18 -5.52 -6.98 21.64
N LYS A 19 -6.44 -6.69 22.57
CA LYS A 19 -7.20 -7.73 23.25
C LYS A 19 -8.16 -8.47 22.31
N GLU A 20 -8.80 -7.78 21.36
CA GLU A 20 -9.67 -8.42 20.37
C GLU A 20 -8.88 -9.33 19.42
N ILE A 21 -7.69 -8.89 18.98
CA ILE A 21 -6.82 -9.70 18.11
C ILE A 21 -6.31 -10.93 18.86
N ILE A 22 -5.93 -10.77 20.14
CA ILE A 22 -5.49 -11.90 20.96
C ILE A 22 -6.64 -12.89 21.14
N ASP A 23 -7.86 -12.45 21.46
CA ASP A 23 -9.02 -13.33 21.65
C ASP A 23 -9.41 -14.08 20.36
N GLU A 24 -9.15 -13.50 19.19
CA GLU A 24 -9.39 -14.14 17.89
C GLU A 24 -8.34 -15.21 17.55
N VAL A 25 -7.08 -15.02 17.97
CA VAL A 25 -5.96 -15.90 17.64
C VAL A 25 -5.68 -16.95 18.72
N ASP A 26 -6.06 -16.66 19.97
CA ASP A 26 -5.97 -17.52 21.16
C ASP A 26 -7.00 -18.66 21.09
N ALA A 27 -6.71 -19.65 20.23
CA ALA A 27 -7.60 -20.76 19.96
C ALA A 27 -7.69 -21.74 21.14
N ASP A 28 -6.67 -21.74 22.01
CA ASP A 28 -6.62 -22.59 23.18
C ASP A 28 -7.23 -21.92 24.44
N GLY A 29 -7.50 -20.62 24.37
CA GLY A 29 -8.10 -19.82 25.45
C GLY A 29 -7.17 -19.68 26.64
N SER A 30 -5.86 -19.79 26.43
CA SER A 30 -4.83 -19.67 27.45
C SER A 30 -4.73 -18.24 27.98
N GLY A 31 -5.20 -17.24 27.22
CA GLY A 31 -5.01 -15.82 27.48
C GLY A 31 -3.56 -15.37 27.30
N GLU A 32 -2.71 -16.26 26.79
CA GLU A 32 -1.34 -16.02 26.40
C GLU A 32 -1.20 -16.33 24.90
N LEU A 33 -0.09 -15.91 24.29
CA LEU A 33 0.08 -16.02 22.84
C LEU A 33 1.28 -16.92 22.60
N GLU A 34 1.01 -18.14 22.15
CA GLU A 34 2.03 -19.15 21.88
C GLU A 34 2.79 -18.83 20.58
N PHE A 35 3.89 -19.53 20.33
CA PHE A 35 4.72 -19.23 19.16
C PHE A 35 3.98 -19.44 17.83
N GLU A 36 3.13 -20.47 17.72
CA GLU A 36 2.33 -20.72 16.51
C GLU A 36 1.25 -19.64 16.29
N GLU A 37 0.63 -19.20 17.38
CA GLU A 37 -0.33 -18.09 17.39
C GLU A 37 0.38 -16.77 17.04
N PHE A 38 1.60 -16.57 17.55
CA PHE A 38 2.40 -15.39 17.27
C PHE A 38 2.81 -15.33 15.81
N VAL A 39 3.19 -16.47 15.21
CA VAL A 39 3.50 -16.54 13.78
C VAL A 39 2.27 -16.22 12.95
N THR A 40 1.09 -16.69 13.36
CA THR A 40 -0.17 -16.39 12.67
C THR A 40 -0.52 -14.90 12.76
N LEU A 41 -0.39 -14.32 13.95
CA LEU A 41 -0.64 -12.90 14.18
C LEU A 41 0.38 -12.02 13.46
N ALA A 42 1.67 -12.35 13.54
CA ALA A 42 2.74 -11.63 12.85
C ALA A 42 2.61 -11.76 11.34
N ALA A 43 2.25 -12.92 10.79
CA ALA A 43 2.04 -13.07 9.35
C ALA A 43 0.87 -12.21 8.85
N ARG A 44 -0.19 -12.05 9.65
CA ARG A 44 -1.32 -11.18 9.31
C ARG A 44 -0.96 -9.70 9.44
N PHE A 45 -0.32 -9.32 10.55
CA PHE A 45 0.05 -7.93 10.82
C PHE A 45 1.16 -7.42 9.92
N LEU A 46 2.19 -8.22 9.62
CA LEU A 46 3.26 -7.82 8.70
C LEU A 46 2.71 -7.57 7.29
N VAL A 47 1.74 -8.36 6.82
CA VAL A 47 1.13 -8.17 5.50
C VAL A 47 0.21 -6.94 5.46
N GLU A 48 -0.57 -6.68 6.51
CA GLU A 48 -1.39 -5.46 6.62
C GLU A 48 -0.51 -4.20 6.78
N GLU A 49 0.59 -4.27 7.53
CA GLU A 49 1.59 -3.21 7.64
C GLU A 49 2.23 -2.86 6.31
N ASP A 50 2.70 -3.87 5.57
CA ASP A 50 3.31 -3.65 4.25
C ASP A 50 2.30 -2.96 3.32
N ALA A 51 1.01 -3.31 3.37
CA ALA A 51 -0.01 -2.69 2.54
C ALA A 51 -0.33 -1.24 2.94
N GLU A 52 -0.56 -0.96 4.23
CA GLU A 52 -0.87 0.40 4.71
C GLU A 52 0.34 1.34 4.57
N ALA A 53 1.54 0.86 4.91
CA ALA A 53 2.78 1.61 4.73
C ALA A 53 3.04 1.88 3.24
N MET A 54 2.86 0.89 2.36
CA MET A 54 2.97 1.06 0.91
C MET A 54 1.95 2.06 0.38
N GLN A 55 0.68 2.00 0.81
CA GLN A 55 -0.32 2.99 0.43
C GLN A 55 0.08 4.40 0.88
N GLN A 56 0.69 4.52 2.05
CA GLN A 56 1.13 5.81 2.57
C GLN A 56 2.33 6.37 1.79
N GLU A 57 3.32 5.54 1.47
CA GLU A 57 4.45 5.91 0.60
C GLU A 57 3.98 6.27 -0.81
N LEU A 58 3.06 5.49 -1.40
CA LEU A 58 2.45 5.78 -2.70
C LEU A 58 1.68 7.09 -2.68
N LYS A 59 1.01 7.41 -1.58
CA LYS A 59 0.26 8.68 -1.43
C LYS A 59 1.19 9.88 -1.27
N GLU A 60 2.33 9.71 -0.60
CA GLU A 60 3.37 10.73 -0.52
C GLU A 60 4.05 10.94 -1.87
N ALA A 61 4.36 9.86 -2.59
CA ALA A 61 4.86 9.92 -3.96
C ALA A 61 3.84 10.60 -4.89
N PHE A 62 2.56 10.22 -4.81
CA PHE A 62 1.49 10.84 -5.60
C PHE A 62 1.40 12.35 -5.34
N ARG A 63 1.50 12.79 -4.08
CA ARG A 63 1.54 14.22 -3.73
C ARG A 63 2.78 14.94 -4.25
N LEU A 64 3.90 14.25 -4.42
CA LEU A 64 5.09 14.83 -5.03
C LEU A 64 4.84 15.17 -6.51
N TYR A 65 4.02 14.35 -7.18
CA TYR A 65 3.69 14.50 -8.59
C TYR A 65 2.46 15.39 -8.84
N ASP A 66 1.45 15.37 -7.97
CA ASP A 66 0.31 16.30 -7.96
C ASP A 66 0.72 17.68 -7.41
N LYS A 67 1.53 18.40 -8.19
CA LYS A 67 2.02 19.75 -7.84
C LYS A 67 0.90 20.77 -7.61
N GLU A 68 -0.26 20.53 -8.19
CA GLU A 68 -1.41 21.44 -8.11
C GLU A 68 -2.34 21.11 -6.93
N GLY A 69 -2.21 19.91 -6.33
CA GLY A 69 -3.01 19.47 -5.20
C GLY A 69 -4.47 19.18 -5.56
N ASN A 70 -4.73 18.84 -6.81
CA ASN A 70 -6.07 18.62 -7.33
C ASN A 70 -6.61 17.21 -7.01
N GLY A 71 -5.74 16.31 -6.53
CA GLY A 71 -6.08 14.91 -6.25
C GLY A 71 -5.99 14.00 -7.47
N TYR A 72 -5.45 14.49 -8.58
CA TYR A 72 -5.17 13.76 -9.82
C TYR A 72 -3.86 14.25 -10.42
N ILE A 73 -3.14 13.37 -11.12
CA ILE A 73 -2.00 13.76 -11.96
C ILE A 73 -2.44 13.79 -13.42
N THR A 74 -1.81 14.62 -14.24
CA THR A 74 -2.11 14.59 -15.68
C THR A 74 -1.35 13.44 -16.34
N THR A 75 -1.88 12.91 -17.44
CA THR A 75 -1.20 11.88 -18.25
C THR A 75 0.19 12.32 -18.72
N GLN A 76 0.42 13.62 -18.87
CA GLN A 76 1.75 14.20 -19.15
C GLN A 76 2.74 13.99 -18.00
N VAL A 77 2.29 14.20 -16.76
CA VAL A 77 3.12 13.96 -15.57
C VAL A 77 3.39 12.47 -15.41
N LEU A 78 2.38 11.61 -15.61
CA LEU A 78 2.57 10.16 -15.59
C LEU A 78 3.60 9.70 -16.62
N ARG A 79 3.60 10.27 -17.83
CA ARG A 79 4.63 10.01 -18.85
C ARG A 79 6.03 10.32 -18.34
N GLU A 80 6.21 11.47 -17.66
CA GLU A 80 7.51 11.84 -17.09
C GLU A 80 7.95 10.84 -16.01
N ILE A 81 7.03 10.39 -15.16
CA ILE A 81 7.30 9.38 -14.11
C ILE A 81 7.76 8.06 -14.73
N LEU A 82 7.00 7.52 -15.68
CA LEU A 82 7.32 6.26 -16.35
C LEU A 82 8.66 6.33 -17.08
N LYS A 83 8.99 7.50 -17.66
CA LYS A 83 10.28 7.73 -18.30
C LYS A 83 11.44 7.85 -17.31
N GLU A 84 11.22 8.41 -16.12
CA GLU A 84 12.20 8.43 -15.04
C GLU A 84 12.44 7.03 -14.44
N LEU A 85 11.41 6.20 -14.39
CA LEU A 85 11.50 4.81 -13.92
C LEU A 85 12.24 3.92 -14.92
N ASP A 86 11.92 4.03 -16.22
CA ASP A 86 12.62 3.31 -17.28
C ASP A 86 12.84 4.19 -18.52
N ASP A 87 14.10 4.62 -18.70
CA ASP A 87 14.48 5.50 -19.83
C ASP A 87 14.45 4.75 -21.18
N ASN A 88 14.29 3.43 -21.22
CA ASN A 88 14.19 2.69 -22.48
C ASN A 88 12.80 2.70 -23.10
N LEU A 89 11.76 3.07 -22.34
CA LEU A 89 10.39 3.14 -22.84
C LEU A 89 10.28 4.18 -23.97
N THR A 90 9.75 3.76 -25.12
CA THR A 90 9.52 4.69 -26.24
C THR A 90 8.25 5.50 -26.02
N ASN A 91 8.05 6.57 -26.80
CA ASN A 91 6.82 7.34 -26.68
C ASN A 91 5.58 6.50 -26.97
N ASP A 92 5.65 5.59 -27.96
CA ASP A 92 4.57 4.65 -28.26
C ASP A 92 4.28 3.70 -27.09
N ASP A 93 5.32 3.19 -26.39
CA ASP A 93 5.12 2.34 -25.21
C ASP A 93 4.45 3.12 -24.07
N LEU A 94 4.88 4.37 -23.86
CA LEU A 94 4.29 5.26 -22.86
C LEU A 94 2.83 5.61 -23.19
N ASP A 95 2.52 5.86 -24.47
CA ASP A 95 1.15 6.12 -24.91
C ASP A 95 0.26 4.89 -24.68
N MET A 96 0.73 3.68 -24.99
CA MET A 96 0.00 2.45 -24.70
C MET A 96 -0.22 2.26 -23.20
N MET A 97 0.81 2.45 -22.38
CA MET A 97 0.68 2.35 -20.92
C MET A 97 -0.31 3.37 -20.38
N ILE A 98 -0.24 4.63 -20.84
CA ILE A 98 -1.17 5.67 -20.42
C ILE A 98 -2.60 5.34 -20.82
N GLU A 99 -2.83 4.83 -22.04
CA GLU A 99 -4.17 4.41 -22.49
C GLU A 99 -4.72 3.21 -21.70
N GLU A 100 -3.86 2.31 -21.22
CA GLU A 100 -4.28 1.22 -20.33
C GLU A 100 -4.67 1.74 -18.94
N ILE A 101 -3.97 2.76 -18.44
CA ILE A 101 -4.16 3.32 -17.09
C ILE A 101 -5.35 4.28 -17.04
N ASP A 102 -5.44 5.21 -17.99
CA ASP A 102 -6.54 6.17 -18.17
C ASP A 102 -7.73 5.49 -18.88
N SER A 103 -8.23 4.41 -18.27
CA SER A 103 -9.31 3.58 -18.82
C SER A 103 -10.63 4.35 -18.95
N ASP A 104 -10.82 5.40 -18.15
CA ASP A 104 -11.99 6.27 -18.21
C ASP A 104 -11.86 7.40 -19.25
N GLY A 105 -10.65 7.60 -19.80
CA GLY A 105 -10.33 8.61 -20.81
C GLY A 105 -10.49 10.03 -20.28
N SER A 106 -10.34 10.25 -18.98
CA SER A 106 -10.40 11.56 -18.33
C SER A 106 -9.22 12.45 -18.72
N GLY A 107 -8.12 11.87 -19.22
CA GLY A 107 -6.87 12.57 -19.48
C GLY A 107 -6.09 12.90 -18.20
N THR A 108 -6.53 12.32 -17.09
CA THR A 108 -5.95 12.45 -15.76
C THR A 108 -5.89 11.07 -15.12
N VAL A 109 -4.99 10.89 -14.16
CA VAL A 109 -4.85 9.65 -13.41
C VAL A 109 -5.08 9.97 -11.96
N ASP A 110 -6.12 9.37 -11.38
CA ASP A 110 -6.42 9.53 -9.97
C ASP A 110 -5.61 8.56 -9.10
N PHE A 111 -5.77 8.66 -7.78
CA PHE A 111 -4.98 7.87 -6.85
C PHE A 111 -5.25 6.37 -6.96
N ASP A 112 -6.48 5.97 -7.28
CA ASP A 112 -6.87 4.56 -7.40
C ASP A 112 -6.21 3.93 -8.64
N GLU A 113 -6.28 4.64 -9.78
CA GLU A 113 -5.63 4.25 -11.03
C GLU A 113 -4.10 4.21 -10.90
N PHE A 114 -3.51 5.17 -10.17
CA PHE A 114 -2.08 5.16 -9.88
C PHE A 114 -1.66 3.98 -9.00
N MET A 115 -2.50 3.59 -8.04
CA MET A 115 -2.23 2.41 -7.22
C MET A 115 -2.25 1.14 -8.06
N GLU A 116 -3.24 0.95 -8.93
CA GLU A 116 -3.34 -0.25 -9.78
C GLU A 116 -2.08 -0.48 -10.63
N VAL A 117 -1.45 0.60 -11.08
CA VAL A 117 -0.18 0.59 -11.82
C VAL A 117 1.00 0.20 -10.94
N MET A 118 1.08 0.79 -9.75
CA MET A 118 2.23 0.62 -8.86
C MET A 118 2.21 -0.70 -8.10
N THR A 119 1.03 -1.21 -7.77
CA THR A 119 0.85 -2.54 -7.20
C THR A 119 0.84 -3.63 -8.26
N GLY A 120 0.81 -3.25 -9.55
CA GLY A 120 0.93 -4.14 -10.68
C GLY A 120 -0.15 -5.21 -10.67
N GLY A 121 -1.41 -4.79 -10.85
CA GLY A 121 -2.60 -5.63 -10.95
C GLY A 121 -2.36 -7.15 -10.94
N ASP A 122 -2.16 -7.71 -9.75
CA ASP A 122 -2.14 -9.15 -9.52
C ASP A 122 -3.58 -9.66 -9.64
N ASP A 123 -3.90 -10.25 -10.79
CA ASP A 123 -4.95 -11.28 -10.91
C ASP A 123 -4.39 -12.65 -10.47
#